data_AF-A0A975A469-F1
#
_entry.id   AF-A0A975A469-F1
#
_cell.length_a   1.000
_cell.length_b   1.000
_cell.length_c   1.000
_cell.angle_alpha   90.00
_cell.angle_beta   90.00
_cell.angle_gamma   90.00
#
_symmetry.space_group_name_H-M   'P 1'
#
loop_
_entity.id
_entity.type
_entity.pdbx_description
1 polymer ?
#
loop_
_entity_poly.entity_id
_entity_poly.type
_entity_poly.pdbx_seq_one_letter_code
_entity_poly.pdbx_strand_id
1 'polypeptide(L)'
;MSKTRLMTAATTALAGLLLTGCGGISPGVAVQVGDEEITTREVDRVTANYCTAVGDLDTEVPMGFVRQYVVQLLTLRAQVSQIADEYGVEPGSGYYNDVAQRQGTAATKPEEVRDDFVELASASAYAQDVLEQVGREVLEDEGTEDPSVEQATDAGIEVFNAWPETHDLEIDPRYGLRSVEGVLSPVDTNTSVAVGDFAKSGLATEPDPAFASSLPVNQRCG
;
A
#
# COMPACT_ATOMS: atom_id res chain seq x y z
N MET A 1 -48.64 29.34 -43.50
CA MET A 1 -48.00 29.65 -42.20
C MET A 1 -47.02 28.54 -41.87
N SER A 2 -45.75 28.90 -41.64
CA SER A 2 -44.55 28.07 -41.72
C SER A 2 -44.34 27.18 -40.48
N LYS A 3 -44.16 25.87 -40.68
CA LYS A 3 -43.85 24.85 -39.65
C LYS A 3 -42.47 24.23 -39.94
N THR A 4 -41.38 24.99 -39.88
CA THR A 4 -40.07 24.46 -40.36
C THR A 4 -38.86 24.96 -39.57
N ARG A 5 -38.98 25.22 -38.28
CA ARG A 5 -37.83 25.63 -37.46
C ARG A 5 -37.95 25.13 -36.02
N LEU A 6 -37.61 23.87 -35.75
CA LEU A 6 -37.38 23.33 -34.39
C LEU A 6 -36.85 21.89 -34.54
N MET A 7 -35.69 21.70 -35.18
CA MET A 7 -35.07 20.36 -35.28
C MET A 7 -33.56 20.44 -35.50
N THR A 8 -32.86 21.30 -34.74
CA THR A 8 -31.40 21.46 -34.89
C THR A 8 -30.76 21.94 -33.58
N ALA A 9 -30.84 21.14 -32.51
CA ALA A 9 -30.16 21.47 -31.25
C ALA A 9 -29.89 20.25 -30.33
N ALA A 10 -29.66 19.06 -30.88
CA ALA A 10 -29.52 17.84 -30.06
C ALA A 10 -28.35 16.91 -30.44
N THR A 11 -27.32 17.40 -31.12
CA THR A 11 -26.24 16.55 -31.67
C THR A 11 -24.82 16.91 -31.20
N THR A 12 -24.62 17.83 -30.26
CA THR A 12 -23.27 18.31 -29.88
C THR A 12 -22.84 17.96 -28.44
N ALA A 13 -23.56 17.09 -27.74
CA ALA A 13 -23.26 16.74 -26.34
C ALA A 13 -22.65 15.33 -26.12
N LEU A 14 -22.39 14.55 -27.18
CA LEU A 14 -21.92 13.15 -27.05
C LEU A 14 -20.42 12.91 -27.33
N ALA A 15 -19.64 13.94 -27.71
CA ALA A 15 -18.23 13.76 -28.06
C ALA A 15 -17.25 13.90 -26.87
N GLY A 16 -17.71 14.33 -25.69
CA GLY A 16 -16.86 14.58 -24.51
C GLY A 16 -16.58 13.36 -23.63
N LEU A 17 -17.28 12.24 -23.82
CA LEU A 17 -17.19 11.04 -22.97
C LEU A 17 -16.22 9.97 -23.49
N LEU A 18 -15.55 10.19 -24.63
CA LEU A 18 -14.62 9.23 -25.23
C LEU A 18 -13.14 9.48 -24.90
N LEU A 19 -12.85 10.38 -23.94
CA LEU A 19 -11.48 10.70 -23.51
C LEU A 19 -11.08 10.07 -22.17
N THR A 20 -11.83 9.11 -21.63
CA THR A 20 -11.39 8.28 -20.49
C THR A 20 -10.40 7.17 -20.90
N GLY A 21 -9.90 7.21 -22.13
CA GLY A 21 -9.03 6.20 -22.71
C GLY A 21 -7.54 6.37 -22.42
N CYS A 22 -7.16 6.36 -21.14
CA CYS A 22 -5.84 5.92 -20.66
C CYS A 22 -6.06 5.28 -19.29
N GLY A 23 -6.55 4.04 -19.27
CA GLY A 23 -6.89 3.29 -18.05
C GLY A 23 -5.64 2.85 -17.28
N GLY A 24 -5.19 3.70 -16.37
CA GLY A 24 -4.23 3.38 -15.32
C GLY A 24 -4.21 4.49 -14.29
N ILE A 25 -3.56 4.20 -13.16
CA ILE A 25 -3.31 5.12 -12.05
C ILE A 25 -3.01 6.56 -12.51
N SER A 26 -3.68 7.53 -11.87
CA SER A 26 -3.49 8.95 -12.15
C SER A 26 -2.01 9.36 -12.03
N PRO A 27 -1.47 10.20 -12.92
CA PRO A 27 -0.08 10.64 -12.83
C PRO A 27 0.26 11.21 -11.45
N GLY A 28 1.23 10.60 -10.77
CA GLY A 28 1.67 11.00 -9.43
C GLY A 28 1.07 10.19 -8.28
N VAL A 29 0.11 9.30 -8.55
CA VAL A 29 -0.39 8.29 -7.61
C VAL A 29 0.54 7.08 -7.65
N ALA A 30 0.93 6.60 -6.47
CA ALA A 30 1.73 5.39 -6.30
C ALA A 30 0.84 4.16 -6.11
N VAL A 31 -0.24 4.32 -5.35
CA VAL A 31 -1.23 3.27 -5.08
C VAL A 31 -2.62 3.93 -5.00
N GLN A 32 -3.61 3.28 -5.61
CA GLN A 32 -5.03 3.51 -5.37
C GLN A 32 -5.54 2.34 -4.51
N VAL A 33 -6.17 2.64 -3.38
CA VAL A 33 -6.83 1.64 -2.52
C VAL A 33 -8.23 2.13 -2.26
N GLY A 34 -9.25 1.53 -2.89
CA GLY A 34 -10.63 2.00 -2.84
C GLY A 34 -10.71 3.49 -3.18
N ASP A 35 -11.11 4.31 -2.22
CA ASP A 35 -11.23 5.76 -2.37
C ASP A 35 -9.94 6.54 -2.02
N GLU A 36 -8.90 5.88 -1.53
CA GLU A 36 -7.65 6.49 -1.06
C GLU A 36 -6.54 6.46 -2.11
N GLU A 37 -5.94 7.63 -2.38
CA GLU A 37 -4.76 7.79 -3.23
C GLU A 37 -3.49 8.00 -2.39
N ILE A 38 -2.58 7.03 -2.40
CA ILE A 38 -1.22 7.19 -1.85
C ILE A 38 -0.35 7.75 -2.96
N THR A 39 0.26 8.93 -2.76
CA THR A 39 1.01 9.61 -3.82
C THR A 39 2.48 9.16 -3.89
N THR A 40 3.11 9.31 -5.06
CA THR A 40 4.55 9.07 -5.23
C THR A 40 5.41 9.96 -4.32
N ARG A 41 4.99 11.20 -4.09
CA ARG A 41 5.65 12.13 -3.15
C ARG A 41 5.57 11.66 -1.71
N GLU A 42 4.44 11.07 -1.34
CA GLU A 42 4.25 10.49 -0.01
C GLU A 42 5.14 9.27 0.19
N VAL A 43 5.16 8.34 -0.77
CA VAL A 43 6.07 7.19 -0.72
C VAL A 43 7.52 7.64 -0.58
N ASP A 44 7.96 8.61 -1.39
CA ASP A 44 9.34 9.12 -1.32
C ASP A 44 9.65 9.78 0.04
N ARG A 45 8.71 10.56 0.58
CA ARG A 45 8.84 11.19 1.91
C ARG A 45 8.92 10.13 3.02
N VAL A 46 7.97 9.21 3.08
CA VAL A 46 7.91 8.15 4.10
C VAL A 46 9.14 7.26 4.00
N THR A 47 9.60 6.94 2.79
CA THR A 47 10.84 6.16 2.59
C THR A 47 12.08 6.91 3.12
N ALA A 48 12.22 8.20 2.82
CA ALA A 48 13.34 8.99 3.32
C ALA A 48 13.32 9.12 4.85
N ASN A 49 12.13 9.34 5.43
CA ASN A 49 11.92 9.43 6.86
C ASN A 49 12.19 8.09 7.55
N TYR A 50 11.75 6.98 6.97
CA TYR A 50 12.05 5.64 7.44
C TYR A 50 13.57 5.39 7.47
N CYS A 51 14.29 5.68 6.39
CA CYS A 51 15.75 5.53 6.34
C CYS A 51 16.48 6.40 7.37
N THR A 52 16.00 7.62 7.58
CA THR A 52 16.52 8.52 8.62
C THR A 52 16.24 7.97 10.02
N ALA A 53 15.05 7.40 10.23
CA ALA A 53 14.65 6.84 11.51
C ALA A 53 15.41 5.56 11.86
N VAL A 54 15.65 4.67 10.91
CA VAL A 54 16.45 3.45 11.17
C VAL A 54 17.93 3.79 11.39
N GLY A 55 18.44 4.83 10.73
CA GLY A 55 19.84 5.26 10.87
C GLY A 55 20.81 4.27 10.22
N ASP A 56 22.04 4.21 10.72
CA ASP A 56 23.06 3.27 10.21
C ASP A 56 22.60 1.82 10.43
N LEU A 57 22.64 1.02 9.37
CA LEU A 57 22.33 -0.42 9.42
C LEU A 57 23.63 -1.23 9.35
N ASP A 58 23.62 -2.43 9.94
CA ASP A 58 24.73 -3.38 9.77
C ASP A 58 24.91 -3.79 8.30
N THR A 59 23.89 -3.60 7.47
CA THR A 59 23.89 -3.90 6.05
C THR A 59 23.05 -2.89 5.29
N GLU A 60 23.68 -2.17 4.36
CA GLU A 60 23.01 -1.21 3.48
C GLU A 60 21.97 -1.93 2.59
N VAL A 61 20.81 -1.32 2.40
CA VAL A 61 19.71 -1.86 1.56
C VAL A 61 19.49 -0.93 0.37
N PRO A 62 19.27 -1.44 -0.86
CA PRO A 62 18.97 -0.58 -1.99
C PRO A 62 17.65 0.17 -1.78
N MET A 63 17.61 1.45 -2.10
CA MET A 63 16.41 2.28 -1.90
C MET A 63 15.18 1.80 -2.69
N GLY A 64 15.37 1.03 -3.77
CA GLY A 64 14.26 0.38 -4.49
C GLY A 64 13.49 -0.60 -3.61
N PHE A 65 14.20 -1.44 -2.85
CA PHE A 65 13.61 -2.37 -1.89
C PHE A 65 12.88 -1.64 -0.76
N VAL A 66 13.47 -0.57 -0.23
CA VAL A 66 12.84 0.19 0.85
C VAL A 66 11.56 0.86 0.38
N ARG A 67 11.55 1.45 -0.83
CA ARG A 67 10.31 2.00 -1.41
C ARG A 67 9.24 0.94 -1.61
N GLN A 68 9.63 -0.23 -2.10
CA GLN A 68 8.71 -1.35 -2.29
C GLN A 68 8.10 -1.80 -0.95
N TYR A 69 8.90 -1.90 0.11
CA TYR A 69 8.45 -2.23 1.46
C TYR A 69 7.49 -1.15 2.02
N VAL A 70 7.83 0.12 1.86
CA VAL A 70 6.98 1.25 2.29
C VAL A 70 5.63 1.20 1.57
N VAL A 71 5.63 0.99 0.25
CA VAL A 71 4.38 0.84 -0.51
C VAL A 71 3.54 -0.31 0.02
N GLN A 72 4.13 -1.47 0.28
CA GLN A 72 3.39 -2.62 0.82
C GLN A 72 2.68 -2.29 2.13
N LEU A 73 3.36 -1.61 3.06
CA LEU A 73 2.79 -1.28 4.36
C LEU A 73 1.76 -0.15 4.30
N LEU A 74 1.98 0.86 3.45
CA LEU A 74 0.98 1.91 3.24
C LEU A 74 -0.29 1.33 2.59
N THR A 75 -0.15 0.47 1.58
CA THR A 75 -1.29 -0.23 0.98
C THR A 75 -2.02 -1.10 2.00
N LEU A 76 -1.29 -1.91 2.78
CA LEU A 76 -1.86 -2.75 3.83
C LEU A 76 -2.69 -1.90 4.80
N ARG A 77 -2.12 -0.79 5.29
CA ARG A 77 -2.79 0.08 6.24
C ARG A 77 -4.04 0.73 5.65
N ALA A 78 -3.96 1.27 4.42
CA ALA A 78 -5.09 1.89 3.73
C ALA A 78 -6.24 0.89 3.50
N GLN A 79 -5.91 -0.32 3.05
CA GLN A 79 -6.90 -1.38 2.80
C GLN A 79 -7.58 -1.83 4.09
N VAL A 80 -6.80 -2.11 5.14
CA VAL A 80 -7.34 -2.49 6.44
C VAL A 80 -8.19 -1.37 7.04
N SER A 81 -7.82 -0.10 6.84
CA SER A 81 -8.60 1.03 7.38
C SER A 81 -9.99 1.10 6.75
N GLN A 82 -10.09 0.86 5.45
CA GLN A 82 -11.38 0.82 4.76
C GLN A 82 -12.22 -0.40 5.15
N ILE A 83 -11.59 -1.57 5.35
CA ILE A 83 -12.27 -2.75 5.90
C ILE A 83 -12.78 -2.44 7.31
N ALA A 84 -11.97 -1.79 8.16
CA ALA A 84 -12.38 -1.40 9.50
C ALA A 84 -13.62 -0.48 9.47
N ASP A 85 -13.64 0.49 8.56
CA ASP A 85 -14.77 1.40 8.37
C ASP A 85 -16.03 0.65 7.87
N GLU A 86 -15.89 -0.33 6.97
CA GLU A 86 -17.00 -1.13 6.43
C GLU A 86 -17.66 -1.99 7.52
N TYR A 87 -16.86 -2.59 8.39
CA TYR A 87 -17.32 -3.42 9.51
C TYR A 87 -17.59 -2.63 10.80
N GLY A 88 -17.29 -1.32 10.84
CA GLY A 88 -17.46 -0.51 12.04
C GLY A 88 -16.55 -0.92 13.20
N VAL A 89 -15.38 -1.48 12.88
CA VAL A 89 -14.37 -1.93 13.84
C VAL A 89 -13.40 -0.80 14.16
N GLU A 90 -13.10 -0.61 15.44
CA GLU A 90 -12.03 0.28 15.89
C GLU A 90 -10.83 -0.53 16.41
N PRO A 91 -9.58 -0.03 16.28
CA PRO A 91 -8.43 -0.70 16.84
C PRO A 91 -8.52 -0.87 18.35
N GLY A 92 -8.14 -2.04 18.83
CA GLY A 92 -8.11 -2.41 20.23
C GLY A 92 -6.89 -1.88 20.99
N SER A 93 -6.87 -2.19 22.29
CA SER A 93 -5.77 -1.79 23.18
C SER A 93 -4.41 -2.41 22.79
N GLY A 94 -4.41 -3.56 22.11
CA GLY A 94 -3.19 -4.21 21.62
C GLY A 94 -2.44 -3.31 20.63
N TYR A 95 -3.15 -2.79 19.63
CA TYR A 95 -2.61 -1.82 18.68
C TYR A 95 -2.06 -0.56 19.38
N TYR A 96 -2.84 0.07 20.27
CA TYR A 96 -2.39 1.30 20.94
C TYR A 96 -1.18 1.11 21.84
N ASN A 97 -1.01 -0.09 22.43
CA ASN A 97 0.20 -0.43 23.17
C ASN A 97 1.43 -0.55 22.23
N ASP A 98 1.27 -1.13 21.04
CA ASP A 98 2.34 -1.16 20.03
C ASP A 98 2.70 0.25 19.56
N VAL A 99 1.71 1.10 19.25
CA VAL A 99 1.92 2.51 18.92
C VAL A 99 2.72 3.23 20.01
N ALA A 100 2.32 3.10 21.28
CA ALA A 100 3.03 3.71 22.40
C ALA A 100 4.49 3.20 22.52
N GLN A 101 4.73 1.91 22.26
CA GLN A 101 6.07 1.34 22.22
C GLN A 101 6.90 1.94 21.07
N ARG A 102 6.33 2.03 19.86
CA ARG A 102 6.99 2.61 18.68
C ARG A 102 7.30 4.10 18.89
N GLN A 103 6.39 4.85 19.51
CA GLN A 103 6.62 6.24 19.90
C GLN A 103 7.80 6.38 20.87
N GLY A 104 7.94 5.45 21.83
CA GLY A 104 9.10 5.38 22.72
C GLY A 104 10.42 5.23 21.95
N THR A 105 10.46 4.37 20.93
CA THR A 105 11.61 4.22 20.03
C THR A 105 11.86 5.48 19.18
N ALA A 106 10.80 6.07 18.63
CA ALA A 106 10.85 7.25 17.79
C ALA A 106 11.28 8.53 18.54
N ALA A 107 11.13 8.56 19.86
CA ALA A 107 11.43 9.74 20.69
C ALA A 107 12.87 10.25 20.56
N THR A 108 13.81 9.37 20.19
CA THR A 108 15.23 9.72 19.98
C THR A 108 15.54 10.18 18.55
N LYS A 109 14.57 10.11 17.64
CA LYS A 109 14.70 10.47 16.22
C LYS A 109 14.34 11.95 15.99
N PRO A 110 14.77 12.55 14.86
CA PRO A 110 14.31 13.88 14.44
C PRO A 110 12.79 13.99 14.47
N GLU A 111 12.24 15.15 14.84
CA GLU A 111 10.79 15.32 14.99
C GLU A 111 10.04 15.03 13.70
N GLU A 112 10.57 15.47 12.55
CA GLU A 112 9.94 15.29 11.24
C GLU A 112 9.79 13.83 10.78
N VAL A 113 10.48 12.87 11.40
CA VAL A 113 10.44 11.45 10.98
C VAL A 113 9.60 10.57 11.91
N ARG A 114 9.18 11.09 13.07
CA ARG A 114 8.59 10.26 14.13
C ARG A 114 7.27 9.66 13.72
N ASP A 115 6.38 10.46 13.16
CA ASP A 115 5.02 10.03 12.82
C ASP A 115 5.06 8.99 11.71
N ASP A 116 5.80 9.24 10.62
CA ASP A 116 5.98 8.29 9.53
C ASP A 116 6.59 6.97 10.02
N PHE A 117 7.58 7.02 10.92
CA PHE A 117 8.15 5.82 11.50
C PHE A 117 7.14 5.05 12.34
N VAL A 118 6.38 5.73 13.21
CA VAL A 118 5.39 5.10 14.08
C VAL A 118 4.26 4.48 13.26
N GLU A 119 3.76 5.22 12.27
CA GLU A 119 2.73 4.74 11.36
C GLU A 119 3.18 3.48 10.62
N LEU A 120 4.34 3.54 9.97
CA LEU A 120 4.85 2.41 9.20
C LEU A 120 5.17 1.21 10.10
N ALA A 121 5.80 1.44 11.26
CA ALA A 121 6.20 0.39 12.20
C ALA A 121 5.05 -0.22 13.01
N SER A 122 3.85 0.38 12.95
CA SER A 122 2.62 -0.13 13.59
C SER A 122 1.61 -0.67 12.57
N ALA A 123 1.85 -0.55 11.27
CA ALA A 123 0.93 -1.00 10.21
C ALA A 123 0.55 -2.48 10.33
N SER A 124 1.51 -3.37 10.62
CA SER A 124 1.21 -4.80 10.81
C SER A 124 0.41 -5.09 12.08
N ALA A 125 0.65 -4.36 13.17
CA ALA A 125 -0.12 -4.50 14.41
C ALA A 125 -1.56 -4.01 14.22
N TYR A 126 -1.74 -2.92 13.49
CA TYR A 126 -3.04 -2.41 13.07
C TYR A 126 -3.81 -3.46 12.25
N ALA A 127 -3.15 -4.02 11.23
CA ALA A 127 -3.72 -5.08 10.38
C ALA A 127 -4.16 -6.30 11.19
N GLN A 128 -3.30 -6.83 12.05
CA GLN A 128 -3.62 -8.01 12.87
C GLN A 128 -4.83 -7.77 13.77
N ASP A 129 -4.84 -6.63 14.48
CA ASP A 129 -5.88 -6.28 15.43
C ASP A 129 -7.25 -6.06 14.75
N VAL A 130 -7.29 -5.35 13.61
CA VAL A 130 -8.52 -5.14 12.85
C VAL A 130 -9.01 -6.45 12.22
N LEU A 131 -8.13 -7.21 11.56
CA LEU A 131 -8.55 -8.42 10.83
C LEU A 131 -9.05 -9.51 11.80
N GLU A 132 -8.45 -9.65 13.00
CA GLU A 132 -9.00 -10.54 14.02
C GLU A 132 -10.43 -10.14 14.42
N GLN A 133 -10.69 -8.84 14.63
CA GLN A 133 -12.01 -8.34 15.00
C GLN A 133 -13.04 -8.55 13.88
N VAL A 134 -12.68 -8.22 12.65
CA VAL A 134 -13.52 -8.42 11.46
C VAL A 134 -13.87 -9.89 11.28
N GLY A 135 -12.89 -10.78 11.35
CA GLY A 135 -13.16 -12.21 11.18
C GLY A 135 -13.98 -12.81 12.33
N ARG A 136 -13.88 -12.26 13.54
CA ARG A 136 -14.78 -12.62 14.64
C ARG A 136 -16.24 -12.24 14.33
N GLU A 137 -16.47 -11.03 13.85
CA GLU A 137 -17.80 -10.56 13.45
C GLU A 137 -18.38 -11.43 12.33
N VAL A 138 -17.60 -11.74 11.29
CA VAL A 138 -18.00 -12.65 10.21
C VAL A 138 -18.42 -14.02 10.75
N LEU A 139 -17.60 -14.61 11.62
CA LEU A 139 -17.89 -15.94 12.18
C LEU A 139 -19.12 -15.94 13.11
N GLU A 140 -19.32 -14.88 13.89
CA GLU A 140 -20.50 -14.71 14.73
C GLU A 140 -21.78 -14.59 13.89
N ASP A 141 -21.74 -13.85 12.79
CA ASP A 141 -22.84 -13.73 11.81
C ASP A 141 -23.15 -15.06 11.11
N GLU A 142 -22.15 -15.90 10.89
CA GLU A 142 -22.29 -17.28 10.37
C GLU A 142 -22.81 -18.28 11.43
N GLY A 143 -22.96 -17.84 12.68
CA GLY A 143 -23.46 -18.65 13.78
C GLY A 143 -22.41 -19.48 14.52
N THR A 144 -21.12 -19.14 14.37
CA THR A 144 -20.04 -19.70 15.18
C THR A 144 -20.01 -19.01 16.54
N GLU A 145 -20.31 -19.76 17.59
CA GLU A 145 -20.19 -19.27 18.98
C GLU A 145 -18.73 -19.35 19.45
N ASP A 146 -18.24 -18.28 20.09
CA ASP A 146 -16.89 -18.19 20.69
C ASP A 146 -15.74 -18.62 19.76
N PRO A 147 -15.57 -18.00 18.58
CA PRO A 147 -14.48 -18.35 17.67
C PRO A 147 -13.12 -18.15 18.36
N SER A 148 -12.19 -19.09 18.12
CA SER A 148 -10.81 -18.92 18.57
C SER A 148 -10.11 -17.78 17.82
N VAL A 149 -9.04 -17.24 18.41
CA VAL A 149 -8.22 -16.18 17.78
C VAL A 149 -7.71 -16.60 16.39
N GLU A 150 -7.31 -17.86 16.24
CA GLU A 150 -6.83 -18.39 14.95
C GLU A 150 -7.95 -18.39 13.91
N GLN A 151 -9.14 -18.89 14.26
CA GLN A 151 -10.30 -18.89 13.36
C GLN A 151 -10.70 -17.46 12.95
N ALA A 152 -10.76 -16.54 13.92
CA ALA A 152 -11.09 -15.14 13.65
C ALA A 152 -10.02 -14.47 12.76
N THR A 153 -8.74 -14.76 12.98
CA THR A 153 -7.66 -14.23 12.13
C THR A 153 -7.78 -14.77 10.70
N ASP A 154 -8.01 -16.07 10.52
CA ASP A 154 -8.15 -16.69 9.20
C ASP A 154 -9.35 -16.13 8.43
N ALA A 155 -10.52 -16.00 9.09
CA ALA A 155 -11.71 -15.39 8.48
C ALA A 155 -11.48 -13.91 8.10
N GLY A 156 -10.76 -13.15 8.92
CA GLY A 156 -10.37 -11.78 8.60
C GLY A 156 -9.44 -11.69 7.40
N ILE A 157 -8.49 -12.62 7.28
CA ILE A 157 -7.60 -12.72 6.12
C ILE A 157 -8.39 -13.06 4.85
N GLU A 158 -9.42 -13.90 4.93
CA GLU A 158 -10.30 -14.18 3.79
C GLU A 158 -11.03 -12.91 3.32
N VAL A 159 -11.57 -12.11 4.25
CA VAL A 159 -12.16 -10.79 3.93
C VAL A 159 -11.13 -9.89 3.29
N PHE A 160 -9.95 -9.75 3.89
CA PHE A 160 -8.87 -8.93 3.36
C PHE A 160 -8.49 -9.33 1.94
N ASN A 161 -8.36 -10.63 1.66
CA ASN A 161 -7.93 -11.11 0.35
C ASN A 161 -9.02 -10.96 -0.72
N ALA A 162 -10.29 -11.06 -0.34
CA ALA A 162 -11.43 -10.87 -1.24
C ALA A 162 -11.75 -9.38 -1.49
N TRP A 163 -11.36 -8.49 -0.58
CA TRP A 163 -11.69 -7.05 -0.65
C TRP A 163 -11.31 -6.38 -1.99
N PRO A 164 -10.12 -6.64 -2.59
CA PRO A 164 -9.75 -6.07 -3.90
C PRO A 164 -10.57 -6.60 -5.10
N GLU A 165 -11.42 -7.62 -4.93
CA GLU A 165 -12.28 -8.11 -6.02
C GLU A 165 -13.47 -7.19 -6.27
N THR A 166 -13.88 -6.44 -5.25
CA THR A 166 -15.03 -5.52 -5.30
C THR A 166 -14.62 -4.05 -5.14
N HIS A 167 -13.35 -3.79 -4.83
CA HIS A 167 -12.78 -2.46 -4.64
C HIS A 167 -11.54 -2.25 -5.53
N ASP A 168 -11.27 -1.01 -5.90
CA ASP A 168 -10.12 -0.69 -6.75
C ASP A 168 -8.81 -0.79 -5.97
N LEU A 169 -7.93 -1.73 -6.34
CA LEU A 169 -6.56 -1.80 -5.85
C LEU A 169 -5.58 -1.75 -7.02
N GLU A 170 -5.05 -0.57 -7.29
CA GLU A 170 -4.04 -0.35 -8.33
C GLU A 170 -2.72 0.07 -7.72
N ILE A 171 -1.61 -0.41 -8.29
CA ILE A 171 -0.25 -0.02 -7.88
C ILE A 171 0.52 0.42 -9.11
N ASP A 172 1.22 1.55 -9.02
CA ASP A 172 2.10 2.00 -10.10
C ASP A 172 3.15 0.90 -10.36
N PRO A 173 3.26 0.39 -11.59
CA PRO A 173 4.16 -0.70 -11.90
C PRO A 173 5.61 -0.41 -11.53
N ARG A 174 6.05 0.85 -11.40
CA ARG A 174 7.42 1.19 -10.98
C ARG A 174 7.83 0.57 -9.63
N TYR A 175 6.88 0.22 -8.77
CA TYR A 175 7.17 -0.36 -7.46
C TYR A 175 7.37 -1.88 -7.51
N GLY A 176 7.19 -2.53 -8.67
CA GLY A 176 7.44 -3.96 -8.83
C GLY A 176 6.50 -4.83 -8.00
N LEU A 177 5.25 -4.39 -7.80
CA LEU A 177 4.25 -5.05 -6.97
C LEU A 177 2.97 -5.29 -7.77
N ARG A 178 2.29 -6.38 -7.43
CA ARG A 178 0.94 -6.69 -7.89
C ARG A 178 0.18 -7.43 -6.80
N SER A 179 -1.12 -7.16 -6.67
CA SER A 179 -2.00 -8.00 -5.86
C SER A 179 -2.21 -9.35 -6.53
N VAL A 180 -1.83 -10.41 -5.84
CA VAL A 180 -2.05 -11.81 -6.23
C VAL A 180 -2.82 -12.45 -5.10
N GLU A 181 -4.07 -12.85 -5.36
CA GLU A 181 -4.97 -13.41 -4.33
C GLU A 181 -5.12 -12.49 -3.12
N GLY A 182 -5.21 -11.18 -3.36
CA GLY A 182 -5.35 -10.16 -2.31
C GLY A 182 -4.04 -9.78 -1.60
N VAL A 183 -2.95 -10.51 -1.85
CA VAL A 183 -1.64 -10.26 -1.24
C VAL A 183 -0.70 -9.56 -2.22
N LEU A 184 -0.04 -8.50 -1.77
CA LEU A 184 0.97 -7.83 -2.58
C LEU A 184 2.22 -8.69 -2.74
N SER A 185 2.51 -9.06 -3.98
CA SER A 185 3.64 -9.90 -4.34
C SER A 185 4.62 -9.14 -5.22
N PRO A 186 5.95 -9.28 -4.99
CA PRO A 186 6.96 -8.81 -5.92
C PRO A 186 6.80 -9.44 -7.30
N VAL A 187 6.76 -8.63 -8.35
CA VAL A 187 6.68 -9.09 -9.74
C VAL A 187 7.54 -8.22 -10.64
N ASP A 188 8.04 -8.78 -11.74
CA ASP A 188 8.69 -7.99 -12.78
C ASP A 188 7.63 -7.22 -13.58
N THR A 189 7.61 -5.91 -13.39
CA THR A 189 6.75 -4.94 -14.07
C THR A 189 7.51 -4.11 -15.09
N ASN A 190 8.80 -4.35 -15.27
CA ASN A 190 9.64 -3.54 -16.14
C ASN A 190 9.25 -3.75 -17.61
N THR A 191 9.18 -2.65 -18.35
CA THR A 191 9.02 -2.68 -19.81
C THR A 191 10.37 -2.79 -20.53
N SER A 192 11.47 -2.68 -19.79
CA SER A 192 12.85 -2.71 -20.28
C SER A 192 13.58 -3.96 -19.79
N VAL A 193 14.49 -4.50 -20.61
CA VAL A 193 15.26 -5.72 -20.29
C VAL A 193 16.64 -5.35 -19.77
N ALA A 194 17.01 -5.87 -18.60
CA ALA A 194 18.36 -5.74 -18.05
C ALA A 194 19.36 -6.59 -18.85
N VAL A 195 20.30 -5.94 -19.53
CA VAL A 195 21.28 -6.64 -20.39
C VAL A 195 22.66 -6.81 -19.74
N GLY A 196 23.07 -5.92 -18.83
CA GLY A 196 24.37 -5.96 -18.15
C GLY A 196 24.30 -6.63 -16.77
N ASP A 197 25.42 -7.18 -16.30
CA ASP A 197 25.47 -7.90 -15.01
C ASP A 197 25.07 -7.00 -13.83
N PHE A 198 25.52 -5.74 -13.83
CA PHE A 198 25.10 -4.73 -12.85
C PHE A 198 23.60 -4.41 -12.92
N ALA A 199 23.01 -4.40 -14.11
CA ALA A 199 21.57 -4.15 -14.26
C ALA A 199 20.76 -5.36 -13.77
N LYS A 200 21.26 -6.58 -14.02
CA LYS A 200 20.65 -7.83 -13.56
C LYS A 200 20.74 -8.01 -12.06
N SER A 201 21.81 -7.56 -11.40
CA SER A 201 21.89 -7.60 -9.94
C SER A 201 20.82 -6.74 -9.27
N GLY A 202 20.36 -5.67 -9.93
CA GLY A 202 19.22 -4.87 -9.48
C GLY A 202 17.85 -5.54 -9.62
N LEU A 203 17.76 -6.72 -10.25
CA LEU A 203 16.52 -7.49 -10.39
C LEU A 203 16.38 -8.61 -9.36
N ALA A 204 17.33 -8.74 -8.42
CA ALA A 204 17.20 -9.71 -7.35
C ALA A 204 15.91 -9.48 -6.56
N THR A 205 15.27 -10.56 -6.10
CA THR A 205 14.05 -10.50 -5.27
C THR A 205 14.37 -10.27 -3.79
N GLU A 206 15.64 -10.40 -3.41
CA GLU A 206 16.15 -10.18 -2.07
C GLU A 206 17.26 -9.12 -2.12
N PRO A 207 17.41 -8.29 -1.07
CA PRO A 207 18.49 -7.33 -1.00
C PRO A 207 19.87 -8.01 -1.05
N ASP A 208 20.69 -7.63 -2.02
CA ASP A 208 22.10 -8.03 -2.09
C ASP A 208 22.99 -6.93 -1.49
N PRO A 209 23.69 -7.19 -0.36
CA PRO A 209 24.60 -6.23 0.27
C PRO A 209 25.71 -5.73 -0.65
N ALA A 210 26.23 -6.58 -1.52
CA ALA A 210 27.29 -6.22 -2.46
C ALA A 210 26.76 -5.26 -3.52
N PHE A 211 25.54 -5.49 -4.00
CA PHE A 211 24.86 -4.56 -4.89
C PHE A 211 24.56 -3.24 -4.19
N ALA A 212 23.98 -3.25 -2.99
CA ALA A 212 23.68 -2.04 -2.22
C ALA A 212 24.93 -1.17 -1.99
N SER A 213 26.04 -1.80 -1.61
CA SER A 213 27.34 -1.13 -1.40
C SER A 213 27.90 -0.49 -2.66
N SER A 214 27.52 -0.99 -3.85
CA SER A 214 27.96 -0.44 -5.13
C SER A 214 27.13 0.77 -5.58
N LEU A 215 26.01 1.07 -4.92
CA LEU A 215 25.14 2.18 -5.26
C LEU A 215 25.64 3.51 -4.64
N PRO A 216 25.32 4.66 -5.26
CA PRO A 216 25.50 5.97 -4.65
C PRO A 216 24.84 6.06 -3.26
N VAL A 217 25.39 6.88 -2.37
CA VAL A 217 24.88 7.05 -0.99
C VAL A 217 23.40 7.43 -0.96
N ASN A 218 22.92 8.21 -1.93
CA ASN A 218 21.51 8.60 -2.02
C ASN A 218 20.59 7.52 -2.65
N GLN A 219 21.12 6.32 -2.94
CA GLN A 219 20.40 5.18 -3.51
C GLN A 219 20.43 3.96 -2.59
N ARG A 220 20.87 4.14 -1.35
CA ARG A 220 20.88 3.11 -0.31
C ARG A 220 20.35 3.68 1.01
N CYS A 221 19.92 2.78 1.86
CA CYS A 221 19.37 3.02 3.18
C CYS A 221 20.21 2.25 4.20
N GLY A 222 20.52 2.88 5.33
CA GLY A 222 21.47 2.32 6.29
C GLY A 222 22.91 2.67 6.01
#